data_AF-A0A7C3U087-F1
#
_entry.id   AF-A0A7C3U087-F1
#
_cell.length_a   1.000
_cell.length_b   1.000
_cell.length_c   1.000
_cell.angle_alpha   90.00
_cell.angle_beta   90.00
_cell.angle_gamma   90.00
#
_symmetry.space_group_name_H-M   'P 1'
#
loop_
_entity.id
_entity.type
_entity.pdbx_description
1 polymer ?
#
loop_
_entity_poly.entity_id
_entity_poly.type
_entity_poly.pdbx_seq_one_letter_code
_entity_poly.pdbx_strand_id
1 'polypeptide(L)'
;MINRQYRGIDAPTDVLSFSALPSSSEEAFVTPPDGILRLGDIVISYERASDQATEFGHSVRQELGELFVHGLLHILGYDHENPSDAAVMADKAETYLR
;
A
#
# COMPACT_ATOMS: atom_id res chain seq x y z
N MET A 1 -12.38 -7.84 -10.95
CA MET A 1 -11.81 -6.70 -10.22
C MET A 1 -10.87 -7.24 -9.15
N ILE A 2 -9.64 -6.72 -9.03
CA ILE A 2 -8.60 -7.28 -8.14
C ILE A 2 -9.06 -7.26 -6.67
N ASN A 3 -9.74 -6.20 -6.22
CA ASN A 3 -10.25 -6.11 -4.84
C ASN A 3 -11.20 -7.26 -4.48
N ARG A 4 -12.09 -7.66 -5.41
CA ARG A 4 -12.98 -8.81 -5.23
C ARG A 4 -12.23 -10.14 -5.16
N GLN A 5 -11.18 -10.29 -5.95
CA GLN A 5 -10.41 -11.53 -6.02
C GLN A 5 -9.59 -11.79 -4.76
N TYR A 6 -8.98 -10.74 -4.20
CA TYR A 6 -8.03 -10.88 -3.09
C TYR A 6 -8.62 -10.49 -1.73
N ARG A 7 -9.60 -9.58 -1.66
CA ARG A 7 -10.26 -9.17 -0.41
C ARG A 7 -11.73 -9.61 -0.32
N GLY A 8 -12.30 -10.18 -1.38
CA GLY A 8 -13.73 -10.52 -1.42
C GLY A 8 -14.66 -9.30 -1.52
N ILE A 9 -14.12 -8.10 -1.71
CA ILE A 9 -14.88 -6.85 -1.72
C ILE A 9 -15.17 -6.44 -3.18
N ASP A 10 -16.45 -6.44 -3.56
CA ASP A 10 -16.89 -6.05 -4.91
C ASP A 10 -17.07 -4.53 -5.04
N ALA A 11 -15.99 -3.79 -4.78
CA ALA A 11 -15.93 -2.33 -4.90
C ALA A 11 -14.53 -1.89 -5.36
N PRO A 12 -14.41 -0.74 -6.07
CA PRO A 12 -13.12 -0.15 -6.35
C PRO A 12 -12.39 0.25 -5.07
N THR A 13 -11.08 0.11 -5.11
CA THR A 13 -10.16 0.64 -4.10
C THR A 13 -9.08 1.44 -4.84
N ASP A 14 -8.49 2.39 -4.14
CA ASP A 14 -7.41 3.25 -4.60
C ASP A 14 -6.07 2.49 -4.66
N VAL A 15 -5.72 1.76 -3.61
CA VAL A 15 -4.48 0.98 -3.52
C VAL A 15 -4.70 -0.40 -2.88
N LEU A 16 -3.93 -1.39 -3.35
CA LEU A 16 -3.77 -2.71 -2.73
C LEU A 16 -2.28 -3.00 -2.56
N SER A 17 -1.93 -3.56 -1.40
CA SER A 17 -0.56 -3.93 -1.05
C SER A 17 -0.49 -5.43 -0.78
N PHE A 18 0.41 -6.11 -1.47
CA PHE A 18 0.65 -7.54 -1.33
C PHE A 18 2.05 -7.76 -0.80
N SER A 19 2.18 -8.10 0.48
CA SER A 19 3.50 -8.35 1.08
C SER A 19 4.04 -9.71 0.67
N ALA A 20 5.31 -9.76 0.27
CA ALA A 20 6.07 -11.00 0.08
C ALA A 20 6.94 -11.33 1.31
N LEU A 21 6.90 -10.49 2.35
CA LEU A 21 7.59 -10.76 3.59
C LEU A 21 6.85 -11.84 4.38
N PRO A 22 7.57 -12.78 5.02
CA PRO A 22 6.94 -13.85 5.79
C PRO A 22 6.17 -13.26 6.97
N SER A 23 4.84 -13.46 6.98
CA SER A 23 4.03 -13.21 8.17
C SER A 23 4.09 -14.43 9.09
N SER A 24 3.82 -14.24 10.39
CA SER A 24 3.85 -15.31 11.39
C SER A 24 2.81 -16.42 11.16
N SER A 25 1.90 -16.23 10.21
CA SER A 25 0.74 -17.10 9.95
C SER A 25 0.71 -17.75 8.58
N GLU A 26 1.67 -17.48 7.68
CA GLU A 26 1.65 -18.00 6.31
C GLU A 26 2.91 -18.82 5.98
N GLU A 27 2.73 -19.85 5.14
CA GLU A 27 3.84 -20.61 4.58
C GLU A 27 4.73 -19.68 3.75
N ALA A 28 6.00 -19.55 4.15
CA ALA A 28 6.95 -18.68 3.46
C ALA A 28 7.06 -19.09 1.98
N PHE A 29 6.74 -18.15 1.09
CA PHE A 29 6.89 -18.35 -0.35
C PHE A 29 8.37 -18.68 -0.67
N VAL A 30 8.63 -19.75 -1.42
CA VAL A 30 9.98 -20.13 -1.81
C VAL A 30 10.52 -19.09 -2.80
N THR A 31 11.41 -18.23 -2.34
CA THR A 31 12.07 -17.23 -3.18
C THR A 31 13.28 -17.83 -3.91
N PRO A 32 13.64 -17.31 -5.09
CA PRO A 32 14.88 -17.70 -5.76
C PRO A 32 16.10 -17.46 -4.86
N PRO A 33 17.13 -18.33 -4.89
CA PRO A 33 18.33 -18.19 -4.09
C PRO A 33 19.32 -17.16 -4.69
N ASP A 34 18.81 -16.01 -5.12
CA ASP A 34 19.57 -14.93 -5.75
C ASP A 34 20.01 -13.84 -4.75
N GLY A 35 19.61 -13.96 -3.48
CA GLY A 35 19.91 -12.99 -2.43
C GLY A 35 19.12 -11.67 -2.54
N ILE A 36 18.12 -11.60 -3.43
CA ILE A 36 17.29 -10.40 -3.63
C ILE A 36 16.07 -10.47 -2.70
N LEU A 37 15.98 -9.49 -1.79
CA LEU A 37 14.79 -9.29 -0.97
C LEU A 37 13.67 -8.70 -1.83
N ARG A 38 12.57 -9.44 -1.94
CA ARG A 38 11.34 -9.00 -2.61
C ARG A 38 10.37 -8.55 -1.53
N LEU A 39 10.00 -7.27 -1.55
CA LEU A 39 9.11 -6.70 -0.55
C LEU A 39 7.65 -7.08 -0.82
N GLY A 40 7.25 -7.09 -2.09
CA GLY A 40 5.88 -7.34 -2.49
C GLY A 40 5.47 -6.48 -3.68
N ASP A 41 4.15 -6.39 -3.90
CA ASP A 41 3.54 -5.65 -5.00
C ASP A 41 2.59 -4.56 -4.46
N ILE A 42 2.59 -3.39 -5.12
CA ILE A 42 1.64 -2.31 -4.88
C ILE A 42 0.85 -2.09 -6.16
N VAL A 43 -0.47 -2.20 -6.08
CA VAL A 43 -1.38 -2.00 -7.20
C VAL A 43 -2.22 -0.76 -6.94
N ILE A 44 -2.04 0.27 -7.76
CA ILE A 44 -2.75 1.56 -7.65
C ILE A 44 -3.73 1.70 -8.81
N SER A 45 -4.97 2.06 -8.49
CA SER A 45 -5.97 2.42 -9.51
C SER A 45 -5.75 3.86 -9.94
N TYR A 46 -5.19 4.05 -11.14
CA TYR A 46 -4.93 5.39 -11.69
C TYR A 46 -6.21 6.24 -11.83
N GLU A 47 -7.32 5.61 -12.22
CA GLU A 47 -8.62 6.30 -12.34
C GLU A 47 -9.06 6.86 -10.99
N ARG A 48 -8.97 6.07 -9.91
CA ARG A 48 -9.33 6.51 -8.56
C ARG A 48 -8.37 7.58 -8.03
N ALA A 49 -7.07 7.43 -8.27
CA ALA A 49 -6.09 8.45 -7.91
C ALA A 49 -6.35 9.77 -8.66
N SER A 50 -6.81 9.73 -9.91
CA SER A 50 -7.18 10.93 -10.66
C SER A 50 -8.44 11.61 -10.11
N ASP A 51 -9.44 10.83 -9.71
CA ASP A 51 -10.66 11.33 -9.07
C ASP A 51 -10.33 11.97 -7.70
N GLN A 52 -9.56 11.28 -6.87
CA GLN A 52 -9.11 11.76 -5.54
C GLN A 52 -8.28 13.03 -5.67
N ALA A 53 -7.34 13.08 -6.61
CA ALA A 53 -6.54 14.27 -6.86
C ALA A 53 -7.40 15.50 -7.18
N THR A 54 -8.48 15.29 -7.94
CA THR A 54 -9.45 16.35 -8.27
C THR A 54 -10.28 16.75 -7.05
N GLU A 55 -10.75 15.79 -6.25
CA GLU A 55 -11.54 16.02 -5.03
C GLU A 55 -10.76 16.78 -3.96
N PHE A 56 -9.50 16.41 -3.73
CA PHE A 56 -8.64 17.03 -2.72
C PHE A 56 -7.87 18.27 -3.23
N GLY A 57 -8.01 18.61 -4.51
CA GLY A 57 -7.47 19.85 -5.08
C GLY A 57 -5.95 19.86 -5.23
N HIS A 58 -5.35 18.70 -5.53
CA HIS A 58 -3.90 18.52 -5.69
C HIS A 58 -3.57 17.73 -6.97
N SER A 59 -2.28 17.57 -7.27
CA SER A 59 -1.88 16.92 -8.54
C SER A 59 -2.01 15.39 -8.46
N VAL A 60 -2.34 14.73 -9.58
CA VAL A 60 -2.35 13.26 -9.67
C VAL A 60 -1.00 12.66 -9.26
N ARG A 61 0.12 13.34 -9.57
CA ARG A 61 1.45 12.92 -9.13
C ARG A 61 1.59 12.90 -7.60
N GLN A 62 0.99 13.88 -6.93
CA GLN A 62 0.99 13.94 -5.47
C GLN A 62 0.16 12.78 -4.90
N GLU A 63 -1.05 12.58 -5.41
CA GLU A 63 -1.91 11.46 -4.98
C GLU A 63 -1.25 10.09 -5.21
N LEU A 64 -0.61 9.89 -6.36
CA LEU A 64 0.16 8.66 -6.61
C LEU A 64 1.33 8.49 -5.62
N GLY A 65 1.94 9.59 -5.18
CA GLY A 65 2.98 9.57 -4.15
C GLY A 65 2.43 9.14 -2.79
N GLU A 66 1.32 9.74 -2.37
CA GLU A 66 0.58 9.39 -1.14
C GLU A 66 0.20 7.91 -1.13
N LEU A 67 -0.47 7.44 -2.18
CA LEU A 67 -0.90 6.05 -2.32
C LEU A 67 0.28 5.06 -2.38
N PHE A 68 1.39 5.43 -3.04
CA PHE A 68 2.58 4.60 -3.07
C PHE A 68 3.24 4.48 -1.70
N VAL A 69 3.43 5.60 -0.99
CA VAL A 69 4.02 5.62 0.36
C VAL A 69 3.13 4.84 1.32
N HIS A 70 1.82 5.06 1.27
CA HIS A 70 0.84 4.30 2.05
C HIS A 70 0.96 2.79 1.78
N GLY A 71 0.99 2.38 0.51
CA GLY A 71 1.11 0.98 0.14
C GLY A 71 2.44 0.36 0.59
N LEU A 72 3.54 1.09 0.46
CA LEU A 72 4.86 0.67 0.91
C LEU A 72 4.93 0.49 2.43
N LEU A 73 4.35 1.41 3.20
CA LEU A 73 4.31 1.31 4.65
C LEU A 73 3.56 0.07 5.12
N HIS A 74 2.44 -0.28 4.46
CA HIS A 74 1.75 -1.54 4.71
C HIS A 74 2.61 -2.77 4.40
N ILE A 75 3.37 -2.77 3.30
CA ILE A 75 4.30 -3.86 3.00
C ILE A 75 5.37 -4.01 4.09
N LEU A 76 5.85 -2.90 4.65
CA LEU A 76 6.83 -2.86 5.74
C LEU A 76 6.25 -3.21 7.12
N GLY A 77 4.95 -3.49 7.21
CA GLY A 77 4.27 -3.90 8.44
C GLY A 77 3.78 -2.74 9.32
N TYR A 78 3.74 -1.50 8.79
CA TYR A 78 3.02 -0.42 9.44
C TYR A 78 1.52 -0.52 9.11
N ASP A 79 0.68 -0.28 10.11
CA ASP A 79 -0.77 -0.33 9.97
C ASP A 79 -1.41 0.89 10.64
N HIS A 80 -2.68 1.14 10.35
CA HIS A 80 -3.46 2.25 10.87
C HIS A 80 -4.78 1.78 11.51
N GLU A 81 -4.94 0.49 11.84
CA GLU A 81 -6.15 -0.04 12.48
C GLU A 81 -6.41 0.54 13.87
N ASN A 82 -5.37 0.97 14.59
CA ASN A 82 -5.50 1.61 15.89
C ASN A 82 -4.80 2.99 15.94
N PRO A 83 -5.19 3.88 16.88
CA PRO A 83 -4.71 5.26 16.90
C PRO A 83 -3.19 5.41 17.12
N SER A 84 -2.56 4.51 17.88
CA SER A 84 -1.11 4.58 18.11
C SER A 84 -0.33 4.22 16.85
N ASP A 85 -0.74 3.18 16.15
CA ASP A 85 -0.06 2.73 14.94
C ASP A 85 -0.31 3.70 13.79
N ALA A 86 -1.53 4.25 13.70
CA ALA A 86 -1.86 5.31 12.74
C ALA A 86 -0.97 6.56 12.91
N ALA A 87 -0.67 6.96 14.15
CA ALA A 87 0.22 8.10 14.41
C ALA A 87 1.66 7.82 13.95
N VAL A 88 2.16 6.60 14.18
CA VAL A 88 3.49 6.17 13.72
C VAL A 88 3.54 6.13 12.19
N MET A 89 2.52 5.56 11.55
CA MET A 89 2.44 5.48 10.09
C MET A 89 2.36 6.88 9.46
N ALA A 90 1.62 7.81 10.06
CA ALA A 90 1.51 9.19 9.59
C ALA A 90 2.85 9.95 9.65
N ASP A 91 3.60 9.81 10.76
CA ASP A 91 4.94 10.40 10.89
C ASP A 91 5.92 9.87 9.83
N LYS A 92 5.84 8.57 9.52
CA LYS A 92 6.62 7.95 8.45
C LYS A 92 6.21 8.47 7.08
N ALA A 93 4.91 8.57 6.81
CA ALA A 93 4.40 9.08 5.54
C ALA A 93 4.89 10.51 5.29
N GLU A 94 4.76 11.39 6.29
CA GLU A 94 5.26 12.77 6.21
C GLU A 94 6.77 12.81 5.91
N THR A 95 7.56 11.93 6.54
CA THR A 95 9.01 11.85 6.31
C THR A 95 9.34 11.49 4.86
N TYR A 96 8.58 10.60 4.22
CA TYR A 96 8.85 10.12 2.86
C TYR A 96 8.27 11.00 1.76
N LEU A 97 7.32 11.88 2.08
CA LEU A 97 6.65 12.78 1.14
C LEU A 97 7.24 14.21 1.10
N ARG A 98 8.18 14.52 2.00
CA ARG A 98 8.97 15.76 2.00
C ARG A 98 10.08 15.74 0.95
#